data_AF-A0A9E0HFL8-F1
#
_entry.id   AF-A0A9E0HFL8-F1
#
_cell.length_a   1.000
_cell.length_b   1.000
_cell.length_c   1.000
_cell.angle_alpha   90.00
_cell.angle_beta   90.00
_cell.angle_gamma   90.00
#
_symmetry.space_group_name_H-M   'P 1'
#
loop_
_entity.id
_entity.type
_entity.pdbx_description
1 polymer ?
#
loop_
_entity_poly.entity_id
_entity_poly.type
_entity_poly.pdbx_seq_one_letter_code
_entity_poly.pdbx_strand_id
1 'polypeptide(L)'
;MRRRILRSGARPLFGVVLAVTATACAGRDQDRAPAPMASHDRAPAAPAATPGDPGETVDDRTAGEVAADATEPDAGPGDQTTRNPFTGLSEALGAAPRGGLGSAPLLDEPGVALAPSTGGGAAPRGPEVTVQVAQVALTGGLERAAVAPTVRRARARVQACYHAALRAAPGLTGDVSARIEVGDGGQVGSLTVTHADDGVHDDDALIACATRTLGSLDFPAPTASPAVVTVRFAATVHR
;
A
#
# COMPACT_ATOMS: atom_id res chain seq x y z
N MET A 1 16.77 24.83 48.38
CA MET A 1 15.32 24.51 48.43
C MET A 1 14.68 24.90 47.09
N ARG A 2 14.44 23.93 46.19
CA ARG A 2 13.72 24.15 44.91
C ARG A 2 12.67 23.05 44.77
N ARG A 3 11.39 23.44 44.84
CA ARG A 3 10.23 22.54 44.82
C ARG A 3 9.99 22.06 43.38
N ARG A 4 9.99 20.74 43.17
CA ARG A 4 9.54 20.08 41.94
C ARG A 4 8.01 20.15 41.88
N ILE A 5 7.47 20.76 40.82
CA ILE A 5 6.04 20.73 40.51
C ILE A 5 5.79 19.49 39.66
N LEU A 6 5.23 18.45 40.29
CA LEU A 6 4.66 17.29 39.61
C LEU A 6 3.30 17.71 39.04
N ARG A 7 3.21 17.90 37.72
CA ARG A 7 1.91 18.02 37.04
C ARG A 7 1.41 16.62 36.68
N SER A 8 0.60 16.04 37.55
CA SER A 8 -0.28 14.91 37.24
C SER A 8 -1.35 15.37 36.26
N GLY A 9 -1.18 15.03 34.98
CA GLY A 9 -2.23 15.18 33.97
C GLY A 9 -3.16 13.96 34.03
N ALA A 10 -4.28 14.13 34.73
CA ALA A 10 -5.40 13.19 34.68
C ALA A 10 -5.95 13.14 33.24
N ARG A 11 -5.92 11.98 32.61
CA ARG A 11 -6.60 11.73 31.35
C ARG A 11 -8.08 11.39 31.63
N PRO A 12 -9.06 12.07 31.03
CA PRO A 12 -10.45 11.65 31.15
C PRO A 12 -10.66 10.34 30.40
N LEU A 13 -11.14 9.34 31.12
CA LEU A 13 -11.70 8.10 30.58
C LEU A 13 -13.02 8.45 29.88
N PHE A 14 -12.98 8.80 28.60
CA PHE A 14 -14.18 8.78 27.78
C PHE A 14 -14.42 7.34 27.31
N GLY A 15 -15.17 6.61 28.13
CA GLY A 15 -15.81 5.37 27.72
C GLY A 15 -16.93 5.69 26.73
N VAL A 16 -16.65 5.54 25.44
CA VAL A 16 -17.69 5.45 24.42
C VAL A 16 -18.06 3.97 24.32
N VAL A 17 -19.08 3.58 25.08
CA VAL A 17 -19.76 2.30 24.92
C VAL A 17 -20.62 2.41 23.67
N LEU A 18 -20.07 2.04 22.52
CA LEU A 18 -20.86 1.77 21.32
C LEU A 18 -21.57 0.43 21.55
N ALA A 19 -22.83 0.50 21.98
CA ALA A 19 -23.74 -0.62 21.98
C ALA A 19 -23.98 -1.04 20.51
N VAL A 20 -23.26 -2.06 20.06
CA VAL A 20 -23.55 -2.75 18.81
C VAL A 20 -24.82 -3.58 19.05
N THR A 21 -25.97 -3.04 18.63
CA THR A 21 -27.20 -3.83 18.52
C THR A 21 -27.01 -4.84 17.40
N ALA A 22 -26.74 -6.09 17.78
CA ALA A 22 -26.78 -7.24 16.88
C ALA A 22 -28.22 -7.42 16.39
N THR A 23 -28.49 -6.99 15.16
CA THR A 23 -29.71 -7.39 14.46
C THR A 23 -29.56 -8.86 14.09
N ALA A 24 -30.21 -9.71 14.89
CA ALA A 24 -30.35 -11.13 14.63
C ALA A 24 -31.16 -11.35 13.34
N CYS A 25 -30.49 -11.68 12.24
CA CYS A 25 -31.12 -12.33 11.09
C CYS A 25 -31.38 -13.79 11.45
N ALA A 26 -32.50 -14.05 12.11
CA ALA A 26 -33.01 -15.39 12.34
C ALA A 26 -33.76 -15.89 11.08
N GLY A 27 -33.20 -16.91 10.43
CA GLY A 27 -33.96 -18.03 9.85
C GLY A 27 -34.59 -17.84 8.47
N ARG A 28 -34.04 -18.53 7.47
CA ARG A 28 -34.63 -19.69 6.77
C ARG A 28 -33.70 -20.15 5.63
N ASP A 29 -33.85 -21.42 5.25
CA ASP A 29 -33.16 -22.17 4.19
C ASP A 29 -31.84 -22.88 4.57
N GLN A 30 -31.97 -23.96 5.36
CA GLN A 30 -30.96 -25.00 5.57
C GLN A 30 -31.40 -26.39 5.05
N ASP A 31 -32.22 -26.45 3.98
CA ASP A 31 -32.62 -27.72 3.36
C ASP A 31 -32.46 -27.69 1.84
N ARG A 32 -31.22 -27.51 1.36
CA ARG A 32 -30.88 -27.89 -0.02
C ARG A 32 -29.72 -28.88 0.00
N ALA A 33 -30.11 -30.15 -0.08
CA ALA A 33 -29.23 -31.29 -0.24
C ALA A 33 -28.19 -31.07 -1.37
N PRO A 34 -26.96 -31.58 -1.23
CA PRO A 34 -25.96 -31.53 -2.28
C PRO A 34 -26.35 -32.50 -3.41
N ALA A 35 -26.57 -31.96 -4.61
CA ALA A 35 -26.61 -32.76 -5.82
C ALA A 35 -25.18 -33.25 -6.15
N PRO A 36 -24.98 -34.53 -6.51
CA PRO A 36 -23.69 -35.02 -7.01
C PRO A 36 -23.48 -34.50 -8.43
N MET A 37 -22.67 -33.45 -8.60
CA MET A 37 -22.27 -32.98 -9.92
C MET A 37 -21.08 -33.79 -10.42
N ALA A 38 -21.35 -34.47 -11.52
CA ALA A 38 -20.47 -35.28 -12.32
C ALA A 38 -19.18 -34.55 -12.74
N SER A 39 -18.11 -35.34 -12.70
CA SER A 39 -16.83 -35.20 -13.39
C SER A 39 -16.97 -34.48 -14.74
N HIS A 40 -16.46 -33.25 -14.82
CA HIS A 40 -16.17 -32.59 -16.08
C HIS A 40 -14.66 -32.47 -16.25
N ASP A 41 -14.09 -33.60 -16.68
CA ASP A 41 -12.87 -33.63 -17.47
C ASP A 41 -13.13 -32.86 -18.77
N ARG A 42 -12.69 -31.60 -18.84
CA ARG A 42 -12.47 -30.92 -20.11
C ARG A 42 -11.41 -29.84 -19.97
N ALA A 43 -10.18 -30.23 -20.31
CA ALA A 43 -9.12 -29.31 -20.63
C ALA A 43 -9.60 -28.28 -21.68
N PRO A 44 -9.44 -26.98 -21.46
CA PRO A 44 -9.63 -26.01 -22.52
C PRO A 44 -8.45 -26.13 -23.51
N ALA A 45 -8.77 -26.59 -24.71
CA ALA A 45 -7.88 -26.49 -25.86
C ALA A 45 -7.52 -25.02 -26.10
N ALA A 46 -6.24 -24.79 -26.40
CA ALA A 46 -5.72 -23.49 -26.78
C ALA A 46 -6.53 -22.89 -27.96
N PRO A 47 -6.92 -21.61 -27.91
CA PRO A 47 -7.54 -20.97 -29.07
C PRO A 47 -6.49 -20.80 -30.16
N ALA A 48 -6.75 -21.45 -31.30
CA ALA A 48 -6.02 -21.22 -32.54
C ALA A 48 -6.15 -19.76 -32.95
N ALA A 49 -5.03 -19.12 -33.25
CA ALA A 49 -4.98 -17.79 -33.83
C ALA A 49 -5.68 -17.80 -35.20
N THR A 50 -6.77 -17.05 -35.32
CA THR A 50 -7.37 -16.70 -36.60
C THR A 50 -6.70 -15.45 -37.17
N PRO A 51 -6.27 -15.45 -38.44
CA PRO A 51 -5.78 -14.26 -39.12
C PRO A 51 -6.95 -13.42 -39.66
N GLY A 52 -6.95 -12.13 -39.29
CA GLY A 52 -7.39 -10.97 -40.07
C GLY A 52 -8.81 -10.91 -40.65
N ASP A 53 -9.57 -9.91 -40.22
CA ASP A 53 -10.64 -9.32 -41.03
C ASP A 53 -10.52 -7.77 -40.99
N PRO A 54 -10.18 -7.11 -42.11
CA PRO A 54 -10.16 -5.66 -42.21
C PRO A 54 -11.47 -5.15 -42.82
N GLY A 55 -12.25 -4.44 -42.00
CA GLY A 55 -13.18 -3.42 -42.48
C GLY A 55 -14.64 -3.76 -42.26
N GLU A 56 -15.23 -3.12 -41.25
CA GLU A 56 -16.64 -2.77 -41.32
C GLU A 56 -16.83 -1.35 -40.78
N THR A 57 -17.48 -0.54 -41.60
CA THR A 57 -17.75 0.89 -41.44
C THR A 57 -19.24 1.08 -41.14
N VAL A 58 -19.56 2.05 -40.26
CA VAL A 58 -20.88 2.74 -40.08
C VAL A 58 -21.96 1.85 -39.41
N ASP A 59 -22.75 2.27 -38.41
CA ASP A 59 -23.76 3.34 -38.29
C ASP A 59 -23.87 3.81 -36.82
N ASP A 60 -23.89 5.12 -36.48
CA ASP A 60 -24.93 6.15 -36.63
C ASP A 60 -26.35 5.77 -36.15
N ARG A 61 -26.90 6.63 -35.27
CA ARG A 61 -28.22 6.61 -34.59
C ARG A 61 -28.29 5.72 -33.34
N THR A 62 -28.50 6.29 -32.17
CA THR A 62 -29.87 6.68 -31.77
C THR A 62 -29.83 7.82 -30.75
N ALA A 63 -30.47 8.92 -31.13
CA ALA A 63 -30.91 9.97 -30.23
C ALA A 63 -31.96 9.40 -29.26
N GLY A 64 -31.67 9.46 -27.98
CA GLY A 64 -32.56 9.11 -26.88
C GLY A 64 -32.59 10.24 -25.88
N GLU A 65 -33.45 11.21 -26.17
CA GLU A 65 -33.89 12.28 -25.31
C GLU A 65 -34.61 11.71 -24.08
N VAL A 66 -34.09 11.94 -22.87
CA VAL A 66 -34.88 11.87 -21.63
C VAL A 66 -34.42 12.96 -20.65
N ALA A 67 -35.27 13.98 -20.61
CA ALA A 67 -35.75 14.73 -19.45
C ALA A 67 -34.76 15.13 -18.34
N ALA A 68 -34.67 16.45 -18.20
CA ALA A 68 -34.27 17.17 -17.00
C ALA A 68 -35.01 16.66 -15.75
N ASP A 69 -34.25 16.39 -14.68
CA ASP A 69 -34.75 16.54 -13.32
C ASP A 69 -33.78 17.46 -12.58
N ALA A 70 -34.26 18.67 -12.33
CA ALA A 70 -33.62 19.69 -11.53
C ALA A 70 -33.94 19.39 -10.06
N THR A 71 -32.94 18.94 -9.32
CA THR A 71 -32.92 19.07 -7.87
C THR A 71 -31.54 19.60 -7.47
N GLU A 72 -31.45 20.91 -7.30
CA GLU A 72 -30.37 21.58 -6.56
C GLU A 72 -30.54 21.29 -5.07
N PRO A 73 -29.60 20.62 -4.40
CA PRO A 73 -29.45 20.74 -2.96
C PRO A 73 -28.58 21.96 -2.64
N ASP A 74 -29.24 22.93 -2.00
CA ASP A 74 -28.73 24.08 -1.28
C ASP A 74 -27.36 23.82 -0.62
N ALA A 75 -26.29 24.33 -1.24
CA ALA A 75 -24.95 24.35 -0.70
C ALA A 75 -24.82 25.54 0.26
N GLY A 76 -25.16 25.32 1.52
CA GLY A 76 -24.82 26.23 2.61
C GLY A 76 -23.29 26.40 2.72
N PRO A 77 -22.77 27.62 2.97
CA PRO A 77 -21.35 27.85 3.20
C PRO A 77 -20.95 27.33 4.59
N GLY A 78 -20.73 26.02 4.67
CA GLY A 78 -20.07 25.39 5.81
C GLY A 78 -18.55 25.57 5.68
N ASP A 79 -18.03 26.52 6.43
CA ASP A 79 -16.61 26.73 6.72
C ASP A 79 -15.96 25.42 7.19
N GLN A 80 -15.50 24.60 6.25
CA GLN A 80 -14.60 23.49 6.52
C GLN A 80 -13.19 24.03 6.41
N THR A 81 -12.82 24.91 7.34
CA THR A 81 -11.46 25.03 7.84
C THR A 81 -10.99 23.61 8.21
N THR A 82 -10.41 22.94 7.23
CA THR A 82 -9.71 21.66 7.35
C THR A 82 -8.49 21.97 8.21
N ARG A 83 -8.69 21.91 9.52
CA ARG A 83 -7.61 21.84 10.50
C ARG A 83 -6.89 20.53 10.25
N ASN A 84 -5.94 20.53 9.31
CA ASN A 84 -4.93 19.50 9.21
C ASN A 84 -4.28 19.38 10.61
N PRO A 85 -4.44 18.26 11.34
CA PRO A 85 -3.83 18.10 12.66
C PRO A 85 -2.31 17.85 12.57
N PHE A 86 -1.72 17.93 11.38
CA PHE A 86 -0.32 17.57 11.13
C PHE A 86 0.65 18.75 11.01
N THR A 87 0.19 20.00 11.07
CA THR A 87 1.06 21.18 10.93
C THR A 87 1.73 21.63 12.24
N GLY A 88 1.60 20.87 13.33
CA GLY A 88 2.01 21.31 14.68
C GLY A 88 3.25 20.65 15.29
N LEU A 89 4.08 19.92 14.52
CA LEU A 89 5.23 19.18 15.08
C LEU A 89 6.61 19.59 14.56
N SER A 90 6.73 20.72 13.85
CA SER A 90 7.99 21.19 13.26
C SER A 90 8.69 22.32 14.02
N GLU A 91 8.16 22.85 15.13
CA GLU A 91 8.77 23.98 15.85
C GLU A 91 9.62 23.60 17.09
N ALA A 92 9.81 22.31 17.39
CA ALA A 92 10.59 21.88 18.56
C ALA A 92 11.85 21.07 18.24
N LEU A 93 12.32 21.06 16.99
CA LEU A 93 13.66 20.57 16.66
C LEU A 93 14.58 21.78 16.58
N GLY A 94 15.27 22.00 17.69
CA GLY A 94 16.26 23.03 17.86
C GLY A 94 17.27 23.07 16.72
N ALA A 95 17.70 24.29 16.42
CA ALA A 95 18.86 24.61 15.63
C ALA A 95 19.99 23.60 15.86
N ALA A 96 20.22 22.73 14.88
CA ALA A 96 21.49 22.06 14.77
C ALA A 96 22.54 23.15 14.52
N PRO A 97 23.62 23.22 15.32
CA PRO A 97 24.71 24.13 15.02
C PRO A 97 25.24 23.80 13.63
N ARG A 98 25.38 24.84 12.81
CA ARG A 98 26.18 24.85 11.58
C ARG A 98 27.64 24.61 11.98
N GLY A 99 27.96 23.36 12.25
CA GLY A 99 29.29 22.90 12.57
C GLY A 99 30.05 22.60 11.28
N GLY A 100 30.94 23.52 10.92
CA GLY A 100 32.23 23.18 10.34
C GLY A 100 32.24 22.55 8.96
N LEU A 101 32.46 23.41 7.96
CA LEU A 101 33.33 23.07 6.83
C LEU A 101 34.73 22.77 7.39
N GLY A 102 34.91 21.54 7.88
CA GLY A 102 36.22 20.97 8.12
C GLY A 102 36.80 20.59 6.77
N SER A 103 37.68 21.44 6.26
CA SER A 103 38.61 21.11 5.19
C SER A 103 39.33 19.82 5.55
N ALA A 104 38.92 18.69 4.97
CA ALA A 104 39.72 17.47 5.06
C ALA A 104 41.02 17.74 4.31
N PRO A 105 42.20 17.61 4.95
CA PRO A 105 43.45 17.65 4.23
C PRO A 105 43.48 16.48 3.24
N LEU A 106 43.89 16.77 2.01
CA LEU A 106 44.45 15.82 1.06
C LEU A 106 45.66 15.14 1.72
N LEU A 107 45.40 14.09 2.49
CA LEU A 107 46.43 13.13 2.87
C LEU A 107 46.38 12.01 1.84
N ASP A 108 47.35 12.12 0.93
CA ASP A 108 47.93 11.05 0.13
C ASP A 108 48.41 9.94 1.10
N GLU A 109 47.50 9.02 1.45
CA GLU A 109 47.82 7.86 2.28
C GLU A 109 48.03 6.64 1.36
N PRO A 110 49.29 6.19 1.15
CA PRO A 110 49.56 4.98 0.39
C PRO A 110 49.19 3.73 1.20
N GLY A 111 48.24 2.97 0.67
CA GLY A 111 48.26 1.50 0.74
C GLY A 111 47.99 0.84 2.09
N VAL A 112 46.87 1.16 2.75
CA VAL A 112 46.33 0.24 3.77
C VAL A 112 45.57 -0.88 3.05
N ALA A 113 46.27 -1.99 2.82
CA ALA A 113 45.64 -3.21 2.34
C ALA A 113 44.60 -3.68 3.37
N LEU A 114 43.32 -3.40 3.10
CA LEU A 114 42.19 -4.00 3.80
C LEU A 114 42.28 -5.51 3.59
N ALA A 115 42.91 -6.20 4.55
CA ALA A 115 42.93 -7.65 4.57
C ALA A 115 41.48 -8.15 4.57
N PRO A 116 41.09 -9.06 3.65
CA PRO A 116 39.73 -9.59 3.63
C PRO A 116 39.49 -10.30 4.96
N SER A 117 38.57 -9.76 5.77
CA SER A 117 38.21 -10.38 7.04
C SER A 117 37.54 -11.72 6.75
N THR A 118 38.34 -12.78 6.77
CA THR A 118 37.90 -14.16 6.49
C THR A 118 37.37 -14.79 7.79
N GLY A 119 36.63 -14.01 8.57
CA GLY A 119 35.96 -14.44 9.80
C GLY A 119 34.56 -14.95 9.49
N GLY A 120 34.47 -16.01 8.68
CA GLY A 120 33.23 -16.63 8.22
C GLY A 120 32.54 -17.46 9.31
N GLY A 121 32.12 -16.83 10.40
CA GLY A 121 31.08 -17.38 11.25
C GLY A 121 29.76 -17.21 10.51
N ALA A 122 29.26 -18.25 9.85
CA ALA A 122 27.93 -18.26 9.26
C ALA A 122 26.91 -18.05 10.38
N ALA A 123 26.52 -16.79 10.62
CA ALA A 123 25.42 -16.48 11.50
C ALA A 123 24.21 -17.29 11.04
N PRO A 124 23.41 -17.86 11.96
CA PRO A 124 22.22 -18.60 11.59
C PRO A 124 21.40 -17.72 10.65
N ARG A 125 21.20 -18.20 9.42
CA ARG A 125 20.39 -17.49 8.44
C ARG A 125 18.97 -17.49 9.00
N GLY A 126 18.48 -16.30 9.34
CA GLY A 126 17.09 -16.14 9.72
C GLY A 126 16.16 -16.57 8.58
N PRO A 127 14.83 -16.63 8.83
CA PRO A 127 13.87 -16.95 7.78
C PRO A 127 14.07 -16.03 6.57
N GLU A 128 14.28 -16.65 5.41
CA GLU A 128 14.46 -15.94 4.15
C GLU A 128 13.08 -15.71 3.53
N VAL A 129 12.75 -14.46 3.21
CA VAL A 129 11.48 -14.12 2.55
C VAL A 129 11.75 -13.53 1.19
N THR A 130 11.09 -14.11 0.19
CA THR A 130 11.09 -13.59 -1.18
C THR A 130 9.77 -12.89 -1.42
N VAL A 131 9.83 -11.60 -1.75
CA VAL A 131 8.64 -10.82 -2.12
C VAL A 131 8.61 -10.62 -3.64
N GLN A 132 7.48 -10.94 -4.26
CA GLN A 132 7.24 -10.78 -5.68
C GLN A 132 6.07 -9.83 -5.92
N VAL A 133 6.13 -9.07 -7.03
CA VAL A 133 4.99 -8.24 -7.45
C VAL A 133 4.06 -9.15 -8.25
N ALA A 134 2.98 -9.59 -7.62
CA ALA A 134 2.05 -10.57 -8.21
C ALA A 134 1.12 -9.92 -9.24
N GLN A 135 0.61 -8.72 -8.93
CA GLN A 135 -0.35 -8.04 -9.80
C GLN A 135 -0.19 -6.53 -9.71
N VAL A 136 -0.35 -5.86 -10.86
CA VAL A 136 -0.46 -4.39 -10.97
C VAL A 136 -1.66 -4.07 -11.85
N ALA A 137 -2.72 -3.55 -11.24
CA ALA A 137 -3.90 -3.03 -11.91
C ALA A 137 -3.87 -1.49 -11.88
N LEU A 138 -4.34 -0.89 -12.97
CA LEU A 138 -4.25 0.55 -13.22
C LEU A 138 -5.59 1.05 -13.73
N THR A 139 -6.04 2.18 -13.22
CA THR A 139 -7.17 2.95 -13.75
C THR A 139 -6.79 4.43 -13.81
N GLY A 140 -7.41 5.19 -14.72
CA GLY A 140 -7.19 6.65 -14.84
C GLY A 140 -5.91 7.06 -15.59
N GLY A 141 -5.74 6.62 -16.84
CA GLY A 141 -4.76 7.24 -17.75
C GLY A 141 -3.27 7.11 -17.36
N LEU A 142 -2.90 6.08 -16.58
CA LEU A 142 -1.51 5.78 -16.22
C LEU A 142 -0.98 4.62 -17.08
N GLU A 143 0.17 4.82 -17.74
CA GLU A 143 0.78 3.74 -18.53
C GLU A 143 1.51 2.73 -17.65
N ARG A 144 1.24 1.44 -17.87
CA ARG A 144 1.87 0.33 -17.13
C ARG A 144 3.40 0.34 -17.22
N ALA A 145 3.94 0.70 -18.38
CA ALA A 145 5.38 0.76 -18.61
C ALA A 145 6.07 1.78 -17.69
N ALA A 146 5.39 2.88 -17.38
CA ALA A 146 5.92 3.95 -16.55
C ALA A 146 5.80 3.63 -15.04
N VAL A 147 4.78 2.87 -14.64
CA VAL A 147 4.53 2.47 -13.24
C VAL A 147 5.41 1.29 -12.79
N ALA A 148 5.64 0.32 -13.66
CA ALA A 148 6.41 -0.88 -13.36
C ALA A 148 7.80 -0.63 -12.72
N PRO A 149 8.65 0.32 -13.20
CA PRO A 149 9.94 0.59 -12.55
C PRO A 149 9.78 1.12 -11.12
N THR A 150 8.81 1.98 -10.84
CA THR A 150 8.55 2.53 -9.50
C THR A 150 8.15 1.43 -8.52
N VAL A 151 7.20 0.57 -8.92
CA VAL A 151 6.75 -0.56 -8.09
C VAL A 151 7.88 -1.58 -7.85
N ARG A 152 8.71 -1.86 -8.86
CA ARG A 152 9.88 -2.76 -8.70
C ARG A 152 10.90 -2.22 -7.71
N ARG A 153 11.15 -0.91 -7.70
CA ARG A 153 12.04 -0.27 -6.70
C ARG A 153 11.46 -0.36 -5.29
N ALA A 154 10.14 -0.22 -5.16
CA ALA A 154 9.44 -0.35 -3.89
C ALA A 154 9.53 -1.78 -3.31
N ARG A 155 9.53 -2.82 -4.18
CA ARG A 155 9.58 -4.24 -3.77
C ARG A 155 10.68 -4.53 -2.76
N ALA A 156 11.90 -4.03 -2.97
CA ALA A 156 13.03 -4.29 -2.07
C ALA A 156 12.80 -3.69 -0.66
N ARG A 157 12.16 -2.51 -0.59
CA ARG A 157 11.82 -1.87 0.68
C ARG A 157 10.67 -2.60 1.39
N VAL A 158 9.66 -3.05 0.63
CA VAL A 158 8.56 -3.89 1.17
C VAL A 158 9.11 -5.22 1.69
N GLN A 159 10.05 -5.85 0.99
CA GLN A 159 10.73 -7.06 1.45
C GLN A 159 11.47 -6.83 2.78
N ALA A 160 12.10 -5.67 2.97
CA ALA A 160 12.71 -5.31 4.25
C ALA A 160 11.68 -5.17 5.37
N CYS A 161 10.47 -4.66 5.08
CA CYS A 161 9.36 -4.63 6.04
C CYS A 161 8.95 -6.05 6.47
N TYR A 162 8.83 -6.98 5.52
CA TYR A 162 8.54 -8.39 5.83
C TYR A 162 9.63 -9.05 6.68
N HIS A 163 10.92 -8.85 6.35
CA HIS A 163 12.02 -9.37 7.17
C HIS A 163 11.98 -8.83 8.60
N ALA A 164 11.64 -7.55 8.77
CA ALA A 164 11.50 -6.95 10.10
C ALA A 164 10.34 -7.59 10.87
N ALA A 165 9.19 -7.79 10.23
CA ALA A 165 8.01 -8.42 10.84
C ALA A 165 8.25 -9.90 11.16
N LEU A 166 8.92 -10.67 10.29
CA LEU A 166 9.25 -12.08 10.51
C LEU A 166 10.17 -12.31 11.72
N ARG A 167 11.00 -11.32 12.09
CA ARG A 167 11.79 -11.40 13.33
C ARG A 167 10.93 -11.33 14.58
N ALA A 168 9.80 -10.61 14.52
CA ALA A 168 8.84 -10.52 15.61
C ALA A 168 7.84 -11.70 15.59
N ALA A 169 7.39 -12.09 14.39
CA ALA A 169 6.42 -13.15 14.15
C ALA A 169 6.94 -14.13 13.07
N PRO A 170 7.68 -15.20 13.44
CA PRO A 170 8.22 -16.19 12.50
C PRO A 170 7.16 -17.00 11.72
N GLY A 171 5.89 -16.87 12.12
CA GLY A 171 4.73 -17.47 11.47
C GLY A 171 4.06 -16.59 10.42
N LEU A 172 4.55 -15.38 10.17
CA LEU A 172 3.90 -14.43 9.26
C LEU A 172 3.93 -14.94 7.82
N THR A 173 2.75 -15.09 7.22
CA THR A 173 2.55 -15.56 5.84
C THR A 173 1.49 -14.73 5.15
N GLY A 174 1.53 -14.67 3.82
CA GLY A 174 0.48 -14.09 2.99
C GLY A 174 0.83 -12.75 2.36
N ASP A 175 -0.13 -12.22 1.62
CA ASP A 175 0.10 -11.16 0.64
C ASP A 175 -0.39 -9.79 1.12
N VAL A 176 0.35 -8.75 0.72
CA VAL A 176 -0.01 -7.36 0.96
C VAL A 176 -0.54 -6.75 -0.34
N SER A 177 -1.78 -6.27 -0.31
CA SER A 177 -2.38 -5.49 -1.37
C SER A 177 -2.36 -4.01 -0.99
N ALA A 178 -2.12 -3.13 -1.95
CA ALA A 178 -2.17 -1.70 -1.75
C ALA A 178 -2.94 -1.04 -2.89
N ARG A 179 -3.89 -0.20 -2.53
CA ARG A 179 -4.60 0.71 -3.44
C ARG A 179 -4.07 2.11 -3.22
N ILE A 180 -3.55 2.71 -4.28
CA ILE A 180 -2.85 3.99 -4.27
C ILE A 180 -3.61 4.92 -5.21
N GLU A 181 -4.08 6.05 -4.70
CA GLU A 181 -4.62 7.13 -5.51
C GLU A 181 -3.51 8.12 -5.82
N VAL A 182 -3.28 8.35 -7.11
CA VAL A 182 -2.20 9.20 -7.62
C VAL A 182 -2.82 10.52 -8.08
N GLY A 183 -2.31 11.62 -7.53
CA GLY A 183 -2.73 12.97 -7.90
C GLY A 183 -2.14 13.43 -9.23
N ASP A 184 -2.56 14.61 -9.68
CA ASP A 184 -2.19 15.18 -11.00
C ASP A 184 -0.68 15.34 -11.19
N GLY A 185 0.06 15.62 -10.12
CA GLY A 185 1.52 15.75 -10.15
C GLY A 185 2.29 14.44 -10.03
N GLY A 186 1.60 13.29 -9.94
CA GLY A 186 2.21 11.98 -9.76
C GLY A 186 2.52 11.59 -8.31
N GLN A 187 2.20 12.45 -7.34
CA GLN A 187 2.34 12.14 -5.92
C GLN A 187 1.22 11.22 -5.44
N VAL A 188 1.50 10.40 -4.43
CA VAL A 188 0.49 9.60 -3.74
C VAL A 188 -0.42 10.52 -2.92
N GLY A 189 -1.70 10.58 -3.26
CA GLY A 189 -2.72 11.34 -2.54
C GLY A 189 -3.35 10.54 -1.41
N SER A 190 -3.86 9.34 -1.73
CA SER A 190 -4.46 8.42 -0.77
C SER A 190 -3.83 7.03 -0.89
N LEU A 191 -3.66 6.35 0.23
CA LEU A 191 -3.05 5.03 0.28
C LEU A 191 -3.79 4.13 1.27
N THR A 192 -4.33 3.04 0.76
CA THR A 192 -4.96 1.99 1.57
C THR A 192 -4.20 0.69 1.36
N VAL A 193 -3.62 0.17 2.43
CA VAL A 193 -2.95 -1.14 2.44
C VAL A 193 -3.88 -2.14 3.11
N THR A 194 -4.15 -3.26 2.45
CA THR A 194 -5.02 -4.34 2.93
C THR A 194 -4.33 -5.70 2.77
N HIS A 195 -4.77 -6.67 3.56
CA HIS A 195 -4.36 -8.06 3.37
C HIS A 195 -5.15 -8.68 2.22
N ALA A 196 -4.49 -9.49 1.39
CA ALA A 196 -5.16 -10.18 0.29
C ALA A 196 -5.71 -11.55 0.70
N ASP A 197 -5.14 -12.17 1.73
CA ASP A 197 -5.45 -13.53 2.15
C ASP A 197 -5.66 -13.57 3.68
N ASP A 198 -6.59 -14.43 4.14
CA ASP A 198 -6.98 -14.60 5.55
C ASP A 198 -5.85 -15.12 6.47
N GLY A 199 -4.68 -15.43 5.90
CA GLY A 199 -3.50 -15.94 6.60
C GLY A 199 -2.50 -14.87 7.04
N VAL A 200 -2.67 -13.61 6.63
CA VAL A 200 -1.84 -12.53 7.17
C VAL A 200 -2.45 -12.11 8.49
N HIS A 201 -1.78 -12.44 9.59
CA HIS A 201 -2.05 -11.77 10.86
C HIS A 201 -1.82 -10.26 10.66
N ASP A 202 -2.79 -9.45 11.12
CA ASP A 202 -2.76 -7.98 11.14
C ASP A 202 -1.53 -7.47 11.92
N ASP A 203 -0.34 -7.58 11.33
CA ASP A 203 0.88 -7.05 11.88
C ASP A 203 0.92 -5.56 11.54
N ASP A 204 0.42 -4.75 12.48
CA ASP A 204 0.37 -3.30 12.35
C ASP A 204 1.75 -2.69 11.99
N ALA A 205 2.84 -3.32 12.43
CA ALA A 205 4.19 -2.86 12.14
C ALA A 205 4.56 -3.07 10.65
N LEU A 206 4.20 -4.21 10.07
CA LEU A 206 4.34 -4.50 8.65
C LEU A 206 3.50 -3.53 7.82
N ILE A 207 2.22 -3.36 8.16
CA ILE A 207 1.31 -2.44 7.45
C ILE A 207 1.87 -1.02 7.53
N ALA A 208 2.24 -0.53 8.71
CA ALA A 208 2.79 0.80 8.87
C ALA A 208 4.10 1.01 8.10
N CYS A 209 4.97 -0.01 8.05
CA CYS A 209 6.21 0.03 7.27
C CYS A 209 5.93 0.07 5.76
N ALA A 210 5.00 -0.77 5.29
CA ALA A 210 4.58 -0.81 3.89
C ALA A 210 3.90 0.50 3.47
N THR A 211 3.00 1.04 4.30
CA THR A 211 2.32 2.33 4.06
C THR A 211 3.31 3.47 3.93
N ARG A 212 4.30 3.59 4.82
CA ARG A 212 5.36 4.62 4.68
C ARG A 212 6.18 4.43 3.41
N THR A 213 6.51 3.19 3.08
CA THR A 213 7.30 2.87 1.90
C THR A 213 6.57 3.24 0.62
N LEU A 214 5.31 2.81 0.49
CA LEU A 214 4.48 3.01 -0.71
C LEU A 214 3.98 4.46 -0.84
N GLY A 215 3.72 5.14 0.28
CA GLY A 215 3.34 6.55 0.29
C GLY A 215 4.47 7.50 -0.08
N SER A 216 5.72 7.03 -0.04
CA SER A 216 6.92 7.79 -0.46
C SER A 216 7.27 7.61 -1.94
N LEU A 217 6.41 6.94 -2.72
CA LEU A 217 6.66 6.71 -4.13
C LEU A 217 6.20 7.90 -4.97
N ASP A 218 7.02 8.26 -5.95
CA ASP A 218 6.66 9.21 -6.99
C ASP A 218 6.31 8.45 -8.27
N PHE A 219 5.10 8.68 -8.76
CA PHE A 219 4.63 8.20 -10.04
C PHE A 219 4.79 9.30 -11.10
N PRO A 220 4.89 8.94 -12.38
CA PRO A 220 4.73 9.92 -13.45
C PRO A 220 3.32 10.53 -13.39
N ALA A 221 3.20 11.80 -13.83
CA ALA A 221 1.93 12.49 -13.89
C ALA A 221 0.94 11.74 -14.81
N PRO A 222 -0.30 11.47 -14.36
CA PRO A 222 -1.33 10.85 -15.19
C PRO A 222 -1.81 11.75 -16.32
N THR A 223 -2.28 11.14 -17.41
CA THR A 223 -3.00 11.87 -18.46
C THR A 223 -4.43 12.22 -18.03
N ALA A 224 -5.04 11.43 -17.15
CA ALA A 224 -6.39 11.63 -16.63
C ALA A 224 -6.44 11.40 -15.12
N SER A 225 -7.10 12.29 -14.39
CA SER A 225 -7.21 12.23 -12.93
C SER A 225 -8.66 11.95 -12.50
N PRO A 226 -8.90 11.15 -11.43
CA PRO A 226 -7.91 10.50 -10.58
C PRO A 226 -7.37 9.20 -11.20
N ALA A 227 -6.08 8.93 -10.99
CA ALA A 227 -5.45 7.66 -11.33
C ALA A 227 -5.38 6.76 -10.10
N VAL A 228 -5.70 5.47 -10.25
CA VAL A 228 -5.61 4.49 -9.17
C VAL A 228 -4.70 3.35 -9.58
N VAL A 229 -3.73 3.06 -8.72
CA VAL A 229 -2.79 1.96 -8.87
C VAL A 229 -3.06 0.94 -7.77
N THR A 230 -3.44 -0.27 -8.15
CA THR A 230 -3.60 -1.39 -7.21
C THR A 230 -2.46 -2.38 -7.41
N VAL A 231 -1.68 -2.62 -6.38
CA VAL A 231 -0.52 -3.51 -6.40
C VAL A 231 -0.70 -4.63 -5.38
N ARG A 232 -0.44 -5.88 -5.79
CA ARG A 232 -0.35 -7.04 -4.88
C ARG A 232 1.10 -7.52 -4.79
N PHE A 233 1.60 -7.62 -3.57
CA PHE A 233 2.90 -8.20 -3.25
C PHE A 233 2.69 -9.59 -2.64
N ALA A 234 3.15 -10.62 -3.34
CA ALA A 234 3.13 -11.98 -2.83
C ALA A 234 4.42 -12.29 -2.06
N ALA A 235 4.29 -12.80 -0.84
CA ALA A 235 5.43 -13.13 0.00
C ALA A 235 5.55 -14.64 0.20
N THR A 236 6.70 -15.20 -0.16
CA THR A 236 7.04 -16.61 0.08
C THR A 236 8.12 -16.69 1.14
N VAL A 237 7.82 -17.33 2.27
CA VAL A 237 8.77 -17.55 3.36
C VAL A 237 9.42 -18.93 3.18
N HIS A 238 10.73 -18.95 3.07
CA HIS A 238 11.54 -20.16 3.02
C HIS A 238 12.01 -20.50 4.44
N ARG A 239 11.76 -21.74 4.88
CA ARG A 239 12.15 -22.28 6.18
C ARG A 239 13.21 -23.35 6.03
#